data_AF-A0A6A0A4D7-F1
#
_entry.id   AF-A0A6A0A4D7-F1
#
_cell.length_a   1.000
_cell.length_b   1.000
_cell.length_c   1.000
_cell.angle_alpha   90.00
_cell.angle_beta   90.00
_cell.angle_gamma   90.00
#
_symmetry.space_group_name_H-M   'P 1'
#
loop_
_entity.id
_entity.type
_entity.pdbx_description
1 polymer ?
#
loop_
_entity_poly.entity_id
_entity_poly.type
_entity_poly.pdbx_seq_one_letter_code
_entity_poly.pdbx_strand_id
1 'polypeptide(L)'
;MVDLEAKLQEADSKGARIKLIATDGVFSMDGDVAPLDQIVALARKYGAYTFVGFLGPSGRGTDEACGVQGQVDIINSTLGKALGGACGGYTTASHK
;
A
#
# COMPACT_ATOMS: atom_id res chain seq x y z
N MET A 1 -9.68 -5.55 8.72
CA MET A 1 -10.54 -4.98 7.66
C MET A 1 -11.74 -4.20 8.16
N VAL A 2 -12.53 -4.70 9.12
CA VAL A 2 -13.70 -3.99 9.67
C VAL A 2 -13.38 -2.57 10.11
N ASP A 3 -12.28 -2.39 10.86
CA ASP A 3 -11.87 -1.06 11.33
C ASP A 3 -11.47 -0.12 10.18
N LEU A 4 -10.68 -0.59 9.21
CA LEU A 4 -10.31 0.19 8.03
C LEU A 4 -11.55 0.67 7.25
N GLU A 5 -12.53 -0.21 7.06
CA GLU A 5 -13.79 0.14 6.40
C GLU A 5 -14.57 1.20 7.19
N ALA A 6 -14.64 1.08 8.52
CA ALA A 6 -15.27 2.09 9.38
C ALA A 6 -14.56 3.46 9.26
N LYS A 7 -13.22 3.48 9.15
CA LYS A 7 -12.46 4.72 8.94
C LYS A 7 -12.71 5.36 7.58
N LEU A 8 -12.92 4.55 6.54
CA LEU A 8 -13.29 5.06 5.20
C LEU A 8 -14.70 5.65 5.21
N GLN A 9 -15.66 5.00 5.87
CA GLN A 9 -17.01 5.52 6.06
C GLN A 9 -17.01 6.83 6.86
N GLU A 10 -16.18 6.92 7.90
CA GLU A 10 -15.98 8.14 8.67
C GLU A 10 -15.45 9.28 7.77
N ALA A 11 -14.44 9.01 6.95
CA ALA A 11 -13.89 9.98 6.01
C ALA A 11 -14.95 10.48 5.00
N ASP A 12 -15.81 9.58 4.49
CA ASP A 12 -16.92 9.95 3.62
C ASP A 12 -17.96 10.82 4.31
N SER A 13 -18.36 10.46 5.54
CA SER A 13 -19.31 11.27 6.31
C SER A 13 -18.80 12.68 6.59
N LYS A 14 -17.47 12.86 6.65
CA LYS A 14 -16.81 14.16 6.84
C LYS A 14 -16.58 14.91 5.52
N GLY A 15 -17.00 14.36 4.38
CA GLY A 15 -16.87 14.98 3.07
C GLY A 15 -15.44 15.04 2.54
N ALA A 16 -14.59 14.07 2.91
CA ALA A 16 -13.22 14.02 2.44
C ALA A 16 -13.15 13.85 0.92
N ARG A 17 -12.70 14.89 0.21
CA ARG A 17 -12.58 14.90 -1.26
C ARG A 17 -11.55 13.88 -1.78
N ILE A 18 -10.48 13.67 -1.03
CA ILE A 18 -9.39 12.74 -1.37
C ILE A 18 -9.12 11.87 -0.15
N LYS A 19 -9.04 10.56 -0.37
CA LYS A 19 -8.74 9.56 0.66
C LYS A 19 -7.52 8.77 0.22
N LEU A 20 -6.63 8.47 1.16
CA LEU A 20 -5.43 7.66 0.94
C LEU A 20 -5.36 6.60 2.04
N ILE A 21 -5.22 5.35 1.65
CA ILE A 21 -4.88 4.25 2.54
C ILE A 21 -3.38 4.05 2.46
N ALA A 22 -2.66 4.32 3.55
CA ALA A 22 -1.23 4.10 3.66
C ALA A 22 -0.97 2.88 4.56
N THR A 23 -0.17 1.93 4.08
CA THR A 23 0.18 0.73 4.83
C THR A 23 1.56 0.22 4.44
N ASP A 24 2.26 -0.40 5.37
CA ASP A 24 3.47 -1.16 5.04
C ASP A 24 3.07 -2.41 4.26
N GLY A 25 3.93 -2.86 3.35
CA GLY A 25 3.76 -4.16 2.70
C GLY A 25 3.95 -5.30 3.69
N VAL A 26 5.00 -5.19 4.50
CA VAL A 26 5.34 -6.13 5.56
C VAL A 26 5.64 -5.35 6.84
N PHE A 27 4.98 -5.74 7.92
CA PHE A 27 5.17 -5.13 9.23
C PHE A 27 6.46 -5.68 9.86
N SER A 28 7.49 -4.85 9.95
CA SER A 28 8.86 -5.32 10.21
C SER A 28 9.09 -6.00 11.55
N MET A 29 8.24 -5.75 12.55
CA MET A 29 8.39 -6.35 13.88
C MET A 29 7.87 -7.78 13.91
N ASP A 30 6.71 -8.02 13.30
CA ASP A 30 6.02 -9.32 13.37
C ASP A 30 6.29 -10.18 12.12
N GLY A 31 6.71 -9.55 11.02
CA GLY A 31 6.90 -10.21 9.72
C GLY A 31 5.59 -10.43 8.95
N ASP A 32 4.48 -9.92 9.45
CA ASP A 32 3.16 -10.07 8.85
C ASP A 32 3.06 -9.30 7.53
N VAL A 33 2.45 -9.93 6.52
CA VAL A 33 2.16 -9.32 5.23
C VAL A 33 0.78 -8.68 5.29
N ALA A 34 0.67 -7.41 4.87
CA ALA A 34 -0.63 -6.75 4.81
C ALA A 34 -1.57 -7.46 3.81
N PRO A 35 -2.88 -7.60 4.12
CA PRO A 35 -3.86 -8.19 3.22
C PRO A 35 -4.22 -7.20 2.09
N LEU A 36 -3.27 -6.99 1.16
CA LEU A 36 -3.36 -5.95 0.14
C LEU A 36 -4.49 -6.17 -0.86
N ASP A 37 -4.88 -7.42 -1.11
CA ASP A 37 -6.07 -7.77 -1.90
C ASP A 37 -7.34 -7.12 -1.32
N GLN A 38 -7.53 -7.25 0.00
CA GLN A 38 -8.67 -6.69 0.72
C GLN A 38 -8.56 -5.17 0.84
N ILE A 39 -7.36 -4.64 1.03
CA ILE A 39 -7.12 -3.19 1.11
C ILE A 39 -7.39 -2.51 -0.23
N VAL A 40 -6.90 -3.06 -1.35
CA VAL A 40 -7.16 -2.56 -2.70
C VAL A 40 -8.65 -2.65 -3.03
N ALA A 41 -9.32 -3.73 -2.63
CA ALA A 41 -10.76 -3.86 -2.81
C ALA A 41 -11.55 -2.76 -2.08
N LEU A 42 -11.19 -2.45 -0.83
CA LEU A 42 -11.79 -1.33 -0.10
C LEU A 42 -11.42 0.02 -0.70
N ALA A 43 -10.17 0.22 -1.12
CA ALA A 43 -9.73 1.45 -1.75
C ALA A 43 -10.59 1.76 -2.97
N ARG A 44 -10.83 0.77 -3.84
CA ARG A 44 -11.73 0.90 -4.99
C ARG A 44 -13.17 1.16 -4.58
N LYS A 45 -13.71 0.39 -3.62
CA LYS A 45 -15.08 0.56 -3.11
C LYS A 45 -15.36 1.99 -2.64
N TYR A 46 -14.38 2.59 -1.96
CA TYR A 46 -14.50 3.92 -1.37
C TYR A 46 -13.84 5.02 -2.20
N GLY A 47 -13.29 4.74 -3.39
CA GLY A 47 -12.58 5.74 -4.20
C GLY A 47 -11.37 6.36 -3.50
N ALA A 48 -10.66 5.58 -2.67
CA ALA A 48 -9.41 5.96 -2.04
C ALA A 48 -8.21 5.50 -2.87
N TYR A 49 -7.12 6.24 -2.79
CA TYR A 49 -5.81 5.83 -3.30
C TYR A 49 -5.13 4.87 -2.31
N THR A 50 -4.14 4.14 -2.80
CA THR A 50 -3.31 3.20 -2.02
C THR A 50 -1.83 3.60 -2.06
N PHE A 51 -1.18 3.53 -0.90
CA PHE A 51 0.26 3.76 -0.74
C PHE A 51 0.86 2.59 0.03
N VAL A 52 1.79 1.86 -0.60
CA VAL A 52 2.28 0.56 -0.08
C VAL A 52 3.80 0.44 -0.14
N GLY A 53 4.35 -0.29 0.84
CA GLY A 53 5.75 -0.72 0.91
C GLY A 53 6.14 -1.83 -0.08
N PHE A 54 7.40 -2.27 0.00
CA PHE A 54 8.05 -3.17 -0.96
C PHE A 54 8.47 -4.51 -0.33
N LEU A 55 7.89 -5.63 -0.76
CA LEU A 55 8.47 -6.98 -0.66
C LEU A 55 7.77 -7.98 -1.61
N GLY A 56 8.46 -8.61 -2.57
CA GLY A 56 7.82 -9.59 -3.48
C GLY A 56 8.75 -10.68 -4.01
N PRO A 57 8.24 -11.77 -4.62
CA PRO A 57 9.02 -12.92 -5.09
C PRO A 57 10.11 -12.58 -6.10
N SER A 58 9.85 -11.65 -7.03
CA SER A 58 10.87 -11.15 -7.96
C SER A 58 11.53 -9.86 -7.46
N GLY A 59 11.26 -9.49 -6.21
CA GLY A 59 11.69 -8.23 -5.63
C GLY A 59 10.97 -7.04 -6.27
N ARG A 60 9.72 -7.17 -6.72
CA ARG A 60 8.93 -6.05 -7.27
C ARG A 60 8.08 -5.32 -6.24
N GLY A 61 7.68 -6.01 -5.17
CA GLY A 61 6.84 -5.43 -4.14
C GLY A 61 5.75 -6.39 -3.66
N THR A 62 5.06 -5.99 -2.61
CA THR A 62 4.02 -6.80 -1.96
C THR A 62 2.74 -6.88 -2.79
N ASP A 63 2.56 -5.96 -3.72
CA ASP A 63 1.54 -6.02 -4.76
C ASP A 63 1.73 -7.24 -5.68
N GLU A 64 2.97 -7.65 -5.97
CA GLU A 64 3.27 -8.92 -6.64
C GLU A 64 2.92 -10.11 -5.77
N ALA A 65 3.38 -10.11 -4.51
CA ALA A 65 3.15 -11.21 -3.58
C ALA A 65 1.65 -11.47 -3.34
N CYS A 66 0.85 -10.40 -3.32
CA CYS A 66 -0.60 -10.47 -3.11
C CYS A 66 -1.42 -10.55 -4.42
N GLY A 67 -0.79 -10.63 -5.60
CA GLY A 67 -1.49 -10.75 -6.88
C GLY A 67 -2.30 -9.51 -7.29
N VAL A 68 -1.94 -8.33 -6.77
CA VAL A 68 -2.61 -7.04 -7.05
C VAL A 68 -1.72 -6.05 -7.81
N GLN A 69 -0.74 -6.56 -8.56
CA GLN A 69 0.10 -5.76 -9.44
C GLN A 69 -0.72 -4.81 -10.33
N GLY A 70 -0.25 -3.56 -10.43
CA GLY A 70 -0.92 -2.51 -11.20
C GLY A 70 -2.22 -1.98 -10.59
N GLN A 71 -2.62 -2.47 -9.42
CA GLN A 71 -3.80 -1.98 -8.69
C GLN A 71 -3.44 -1.07 -7.52
N VAL A 72 -2.15 -1.00 -7.15
CA VAL A 72 -1.62 -0.05 -6.16
C VAL A 72 -1.24 1.25 -6.86
N ASP A 73 -1.63 2.39 -6.26
CA ASP A 73 -1.44 3.71 -6.88
C ASP A 73 -0.04 4.27 -6.66
N ILE A 74 0.49 4.10 -5.43
CA ILE A 74 1.78 4.63 -5.01
C ILE A 74 2.59 3.53 -4.33
N ILE A 75 3.82 3.32 -4.81
CA ILE A 75 4.78 2.42 -4.19
C ILE A 75 5.87 3.28 -3.55
N ASN A 76 6.17 3.02 -2.28
CA ASN A 76 7.25 3.66 -1.56
C ASN A 76 8.20 2.60 -0.99
N SER A 77 9.50 2.86 -1.10
CA SER A 77 10.50 1.89 -0.66
C SER A 77 11.83 2.55 -0.30
N THR A 78 12.72 1.76 0.28
CA THR A 78 14.06 2.15 0.72
C THR A 78 15.15 1.34 0.00
N LEU A 79 16.25 2.03 -0.28
CA LEU A 79 17.49 1.44 -0.78
C LEU A 79 18.44 1.02 0.36
N GLY A 80 18.10 1.36 1.61
CA GLY A 80 18.90 1.06 2.79
C GLY A 80 18.66 -0.32 3.42
N LYS A 81 17.87 -1.20 2.77
CA LYS A 81 17.56 -2.56 3.26
C LYS A 81 18.04 -3.62 2.27
N ALA A 82 17.11 -4.39 1.68
CA ALA A 82 17.41 -5.49 0.78
C ALA A 82 18.15 -5.05 -0.51
N LEU A 83 18.00 -3.80 -0.93
CA LEU A 83 18.65 -3.23 -2.11
C LEU A 83 20.06 -2.66 -1.80
N GLY A 84 20.90 -3.47 -1.16
CA GLY A 84 22.32 -3.17 -0.95
C GLY A 84 22.69 -2.47 0.38
N GLY A 85 21.72 -2.11 1.22
CA GLY A 85 21.98 -1.63 2.58
C GLY A 85 22.66 -0.26 2.69
N ALA A 86 22.71 0.51 1.61
CA ALA A 86 23.32 1.83 1.58
C ALA A 86 22.35 2.88 2.17
N CYS A 87 21.97 3.87 1.39
CA CYS A 87 21.02 4.90 1.82
C CYS A 87 20.12 5.33 0.67
N GLY A 88 19.00 5.97 1.03
CA GLY A 88 18.03 6.50 0.08
C GLY A 88 16.71 5.74 0.05
N GLY A 89 15.77 6.30 -0.70
CA GLY A 89 14.44 5.75 -0.91
C GLY A 89 13.83 6.33 -2.17
N TYR A 90 12.71 5.76 -2.59
CA TYR A 90 12.01 6.18 -3.79
C TYR A 90 10.50 6.10 -3.61
N THR A 91 9.80 6.86 -4.43
CA THR A 91 8.36 6.77 -4.62
C THR A 91 8.08 6.66 -6.11
N THR A 92 7.32 5.65 -6.52
CA THR A 92 6.86 5.48 -7.90
C THR A 92 5.34 5.46 -7.95
N ALA A 93 4.79 5.98 -9.04
CA ALA A 93 3.37 5.99 -9.34
C ALA A 93 3.19 6.05 -10.86
N SER A 94 2.00 5.72 -11.35
CA SER A 94 1.70 5.88 -12.78
C SER A 94 1.63 7.37 -13.16
N HIS A 95 2.18 7.71 -14.33
CA HIS A 95 1.93 9.01 -14.95
C HIS A 95 0.53 8.96 -15.56
N LYS A 96 -0.36 9.85 -15.11
CA LYS A 96 -1.67 10.03 -15.74
C LYS A 96 -1.57 10.77 -17.06
#